data_AF-A0A2N7Y365-F1
#
_entry.id   AF-A0A2N7Y365-F1
#
_cell.length_a   1.000
_cell.length_b   1.000
_cell.length_c   1.000
_cell.angle_alpha   90.00
_cell.angle_beta   90.00
_cell.angle_gamma   90.00
#
_symmetry.space_group_name_H-M   'P 1'
#
loop_
_entity.id
_entity.type
_entity.pdbx_description
1 polymer ?
#
loop_
_entity_poly.entity_id
_entity_poly.type
_entity_poly.pdbx_seq_one_letter_code
_entity_poly.pdbx_strand_id
1 'polypeptide(L)'
;MDNTNAQRSTDYLDVLMWLETASEDEIAGAYWLASGSTKMDLRHGIQALMDSDRPALAIYFPELVTAPVKLADLPTTFPEVCEPLERLQDSISRQQYEPHYPLKGYGALSAAISELKDQGRLSAAQCTLLLAELAGLKKG
;
A
#
# COMPACT_ATOMS: atom_id res chain seq x y z
N MET A 1 20.49 -6.55 27.13
CA MET A 1 20.73 -6.97 25.74
C MET A 1 19.43 -7.62 25.29
N ASP A 2 18.62 -6.89 24.53
CA ASP A 2 17.40 -7.46 23.95
C ASP A 2 17.79 -8.46 22.86
N ASN A 3 17.50 -9.71 23.14
CA ASN A 3 17.89 -10.87 22.36
C ASN A 3 16.81 -11.20 21.30
N THR A 4 16.19 -10.19 20.68
CA THR A 4 15.05 -10.36 19.75
C THR A 4 15.49 -10.83 18.35
N ASN A 5 16.79 -10.98 18.11
CA ASN A 5 17.36 -11.42 16.82
C ASN A 5 17.79 -12.90 16.80
N ALA A 6 17.64 -13.64 17.90
CA ALA A 6 17.96 -15.06 17.96
C ALA A 6 16.68 -15.90 17.81
N GLN A 7 16.67 -16.81 16.83
CA GLN A 7 15.57 -17.71 16.45
C GLN A 7 14.44 -17.06 15.61
N ARG A 8 14.76 -16.64 14.38
CA ARG A 8 13.82 -16.96 13.29
C ARG A 8 13.87 -18.49 13.12
N SER A 9 12.80 -19.20 13.47
CA SER A 9 12.76 -20.66 13.35
C SER A 9 12.95 -21.08 11.88
N THR A 10 13.39 -22.31 11.63
CA THR A 10 13.41 -22.89 10.28
C THR A 10 12.05 -22.70 9.60
N ASP A 11 10.97 -22.87 10.37
CA ASP A 11 9.59 -22.70 9.91
C ASP A 11 9.31 -21.27 9.38
N TYR A 12 9.87 -20.22 10.01
CA TYR A 12 9.72 -18.85 9.52
C TYR A 12 10.47 -18.62 8.19
N LEU A 13 11.65 -19.22 8.03
CA LEU A 13 12.41 -19.13 6.78
C LEU A 13 11.70 -19.86 5.64
N ASP A 14 11.11 -21.03 5.92
CA ASP A 14 10.30 -21.77 4.96
C ASP A 14 9.06 -20.97 4.53
N VAL A 15 8.41 -20.28 5.49
CA VAL A 15 7.31 -19.36 5.19
C VAL A 15 7.77 -18.22 4.28
N LEU A 16 8.91 -17.58 4.56
CA LEU A 16 9.43 -16.50 3.70
C LEU A 16 9.71 -16.99 2.27
N MET A 17 10.38 -18.12 2.12
CA MET A 17 10.69 -18.70 0.81
C MET A 17 9.42 -19.07 0.04
N TRP A 18 8.40 -19.59 0.73
CA TRP A 18 7.10 -19.84 0.11
C TRP A 18 6.41 -18.54 -0.31
N LEU A 19 6.40 -17.53 0.56
CA LEU A 19 5.81 -16.21 0.27
C LEU A 19 6.49 -15.48 -0.90
N GLU A 20 7.74 -15.78 -1.24
CA GLU A 20 8.39 -15.20 -2.42
C GLU A 20 7.80 -15.72 -3.75
N THR A 21 7.28 -16.95 -3.76
CA THR A 21 6.87 -17.65 -4.99
C THR A 21 5.37 -17.88 -5.10
N ALA A 22 4.65 -17.90 -3.98
CA ALA A 22 3.20 -18.10 -3.94
C ALA A 22 2.44 -16.93 -4.58
N SER A 23 1.33 -17.22 -5.24
CA SER A 23 0.43 -16.18 -5.75
C SER A 23 -0.24 -15.40 -4.62
N GLU A 24 -0.70 -14.18 -4.90
CA GLU A 24 -1.41 -13.34 -3.91
C GLU A 24 -2.65 -14.05 -3.33
N ASP A 25 -3.38 -14.80 -4.15
CA ASP A 25 -4.57 -15.55 -3.74
C ASP A 25 -4.20 -16.73 -2.81
N GLU A 26 -3.11 -17.44 -3.08
CA GLU A 26 -2.61 -18.51 -2.20
C GLU A 26 -2.17 -17.94 -0.85
N ILE A 27 -1.48 -16.81 -0.86
CA ILE A 27 -1.05 -16.11 0.36
C ILE A 27 -2.27 -15.67 1.16
N ALA A 28 -3.29 -15.10 0.51
CA ALA A 28 -4.53 -14.70 1.15
C ALA A 28 -5.25 -15.90 1.79
N GLY A 29 -5.43 -16.98 1.02
CA GLY A 29 -6.04 -18.22 1.51
C GLY A 29 -5.29 -18.78 2.72
N ALA A 30 -3.96 -18.90 2.63
CA ALA A 30 -3.13 -19.40 3.72
C ALA A 30 -3.22 -18.52 4.96
N TYR A 31 -3.14 -17.19 4.81
CA TYR A 31 -3.22 -16.24 5.94
C TYR A 31 -4.56 -16.29 6.66
N TRP A 32 -5.67 -16.39 5.93
CA TRP A 32 -7.01 -16.45 6.53
C TRP A 32 -7.30 -17.77 7.23
N LEU A 33 -6.76 -18.89 6.72
CA LEU A 33 -6.91 -20.21 7.34
C LEU A 33 -5.92 -20.47 8.49
N ALA A 34 -4.77 -19.82 8.48
CA ALA A 34 -3.75 -20.01 9.50
C ALA A 34 -4.18 -19.50 10.88
N SER A 35 -3.68 -20.19 11.92
CA SER A 35 -3.84 -19.82 13.32
C SER A 35 -2.52 -20.02 14.08
N GLY A 36 -2.44 -19.50 15.31
CA GLY A 36 -1.25 -19.67 16.16
C GLY A 36 0.01 -19.02 15.59
N SER A 37 1.16 -19.68 15.77
CA SER A 37 2.48 -19.19 15.35
C SER A 37 2.56 -19.00 13.83
N THR A 38 2.02 -19.93 13.04
CA THR A 38 2.03 -19.84 11.57
C THR A 38 1.35 -18.57 11.07
N LYS A 39 0.26 -18.13 11.69
CA LYS A 39 -0.41 -16.87 11.31
C LYS A 39 0.47 -15.65 11.61
N MET A 40 1.22 -15.68 12.72
CA MET A 40 2.16 -14.61 13.08
C MET A 40 3.36 -14.58 12.14
N ASP A 41 3.88 -15.74 11.75
CA ASP A 41 4.98 -15.87 10.79
C ASP A 41 4.55 -15.35 9.41
N LEU A 42 3.37 -15.74 8.94
CA LEU A 42 2.78 -15.19 7.71
C LEU A 42 2.58 -13.69 7.82
N ARG A 43 2.05 -13.18 8.93
CA ARG A 43 1.87 -11.74 9.17
C ARG A 43 3.20 -10.99 8.99
N HIS A 44 4.24 -11.42 9.70
CA HIS A 44 5.54 -10.75 9.65
C HIS A 44 6.21 -10.90 8.28
N GLY A 45 6.08 -12.06 7.63
CA GLY A 45 6.63 -12.29 6.30
C GLY A 45 5.95 -11.43 5.24
N ILE A 46 4.62 -11.36 5.27
CA ILE A 46 3.84 -10.49 4.38
C ILE A 46 4.22 -9.02 4.59
N GLN A 47 4.32 -8.56 5.85
CA GLN A 47 4.74 -7.19 6.15
C GLN A 47 6.13 -6.87 5.61
N ALA A 48 7.09 -7.79 5.77
CA ALA A 48 8.44 -7.60 5.25
C ALA A 48 8.44 -7.48 3.71
N LEU A 49 7.71 -8.36 3.01
CA LEU A 49 7.65 -8.37 1.56
C LEU A 49 6.89 -7.17 0.98
N MET A 50 5.86 -6.67 1.68
CA MET A 50 5.12 -5.47 1.27
C MET A 50 6.01 -4.23 1.18
N ASP A 51 7.01 -4.12 2.05
CA ASP A 51 7.92 -2.98 2.07
C ASP A 51 9.19 -3.20 1.21
N SER A 52 9.42 -4.43 0.71
CA SER A 52 10.52 -4.77 -0.19
C SER A 52 10.06 -5.19 -1.59
N ASP A 53 9.84 -6.49 -1.80
CA ASP A 53 9.83 -7.14 -3.12
C ASP A 53 8.42 -7.30 -3.70
N ARG A 54 7.38 -7.26 -2.84
CA ARG A 54 5.99 -7.50 -3.21
C ARG A 54 5.02 -6.45 -2.62
N PRO A 55 5.19 -5.17 -2.98
CA PRO A 55 4.34 -4.10 -2.44
C PRO A 55 2.87 -4.21 -2.83
N ALA A 56 2.54 -4.94 -3.90
CA ALA A 56 1.17 -5.26 -4.31
C ALA A 56 0.36 -6.00 -3.23
N LEU A 57 1.02 -6.75 -2.34
CA LEU A 57 0.36 -7.45 -1.23
C LEU A 57 -0.38 -6.47 -0.30
N ALA A 58 0.03 -5.20 -0.25
CA ALA A 58 -0.65 -4.16 0.53
C ALA A 58 -2.13 -4.00 0.14
N ILE A 59 -2.49 -4.26 -1.13
CA ILE A 59 -3.89 -4.20 -1.61
C ILE A 59 -4.72 -5.34 -1.02
N TYR A 60 -4.11 -6.50 -0.80
CA TYR A 60 -4.77 -7.71 -0.28
C TYR A 60 -4.84 -7.73 1.24
N PHE A 61 -3.87 -7.14 1.92
CA PHE A 61 -3.84 -7.03 3.39
C PHE A 61 -3.55 -5.60 3.85
N PRO A 62 -4.47 -4.65 3.59
CA PRO A 62 -4.29 -3.25 3.99
C PRO A 62 -4.13 -3.07 5.50
N GLU A 63 -4.68 -3.98 6.31
CA GLU A 63 -4.56 -3.99 7.77
C GLU A 63 -3.17 -4.36 8.29
N LEU A 64 -2.31 -4.90 7.42
CA LEU A 64 -0.93 -5.26 7.75
C LEU A 64 0.06 -4.16 7.42
N VAL A 65 -0.32 -3.15 6.64
CA VAL A 65 0.54 -2.02 6.33
C VAL A 65 0.86 -1.23 7.59
N THR A 66 2.15 -0.96 7.81
CA THR A 66 2.60 -0.17 8.96
C THR A 66 2.22 1.29 8.78
N ALA A 67 1.50 1.87 9.76
CA ALA A 67 1.05 3.26 9.74
C ALA A 67 0.40 3.67 8.39
N PRO A 68 -0.73 3.05 8.01
CA PRO A 68 -1.34 3.30 6.71
C PRO A 68 -1.76 4.77 6.58
N VAL A 69 -1.56 5.34 5.40
CA VAL A 69 -1.93 6.73 5.07
C VAL A 69 -3.02 6.69 4.00
N LYS A 70 -4.03 7.56 4.14
CA LYS A 70 -5.09 7.74 3.14
C LYS A 70 -4.84 8.98 2.30
N LEU A 71 -5.36 9.02 1.08
CA LEU A 71 -5.25 10.19 0.20
C LEU A 71 -5.82 11.46 0.84
N ALA A 72 -6.92 11.34 1.59
CA ALA A 72 -7.54 12.48 2.28
C ALA A 72 -6.63 13.11 3.36
N ASP A 73 -5.76 12.31 3.97
CA ASP A 73 -4.86 12.75 5.04
C ASP A 73 -3.50 13.21 4.50
N LEU A 74 -3.16 12.84 3.26
CA LEU A 74 -1.89 13.15 2.60
C LEU A 74 -1.52 14.66 2.65
N PRO A 75 -2.44 15.61 2.40
CA PRO A 75 -2.17 17.06 2.47
C PRO A 75 -1.68 17.55 3.84
N THR A 76 -2.13 16.90 4.92
CA THR A 76 -1.76 17.30 6.28
C THR A 76 -0.29 17.02 6.60
N THR A 77 0.24 15.96 5.98
CA THR A 77 1.62 15.50 6.21
C THR A 77 2.56 15.96 5.10
N PHE A 78 2.04 16.10 3.88
CA PHE A 78 2.80 16.39 2.66
C PHE A 78 2.12 17.54 1.87
N PRO A 79 2.38 18.81 2.23
CA PRO A 79 1.74 19.97 1.60
C PRO A 79 1.93 20.06 0.07
N GLU A 80 2.97 19.45 -0.48
CA GLU A 80 3.23 19.38 -1.91
C GLU A 80 2.15 18.62 -2.70
N VAL A 81 1.35 17.77 -2.03
CA VAL A 81 0.26 17.04 -2.67
C VAL A 81 -1.06 17.83 -2.67
N CYS A 82 -1.15 18.95 -1.93
CA CYS A 82 -2.36 19.76 -1.81
C CYS A 82 -2.87 20.21 -3.19
N GLU A 83 -2.04 20.92 -3.96
CA GLU A 83 -2.46 21.49 -5.24
C GLU A 83 -2.86 20.40 -6.27
N PRO A 84 -2.09 19.31 -6.47
CA PRO A 84 -2.53 18.20 -7.32
C PRO A 84 -3.84 17.55 -6.87
N LEU A 85 -4.05 17.38 -5.56
CA LEU A 85 -5.24 16.78 -4.98
C LEU A 85 -6.48 17.67 -5.13
N GLU A 86 -6.36 18.96 -4.84
CA GLU A 86 -7.42 19.95 -5.04
C GLU A 86 -7.84 20.03 -6.50
N ARG A 87 -6.88 20.09 -7.43
CA ARG A 87 -7.18 20.06 -8.88
C ARG A 87 -7.91 18.79 -9.31
N LEU A 88 -7.58 17.65 -8.71
CA LEU A 88 -8.27 16.39 -8.99
C LEU A 88 -9.71 16.44 -8.48
N GLN A 89 -9.90 16.82 -7.22
CA GLN A 89 -11.22 16.94 -6.60
C GLN A 89 -12.12 17.92 -7.36
N ASP A 90 -11.60 19.09 -7.72
CA ASP A 90 -12.31 20.07 -8.54
C ASP A 90 -12.75 19.51 -9.89
N SER A 91 -11.88 18.73 -10.55
CA SER A 91 -12.21 18.13 -11.84
C SER A 91 -13.27 17.03 -11.73
N ILE A 92 -13.25 16.23 -10.65
CA ILE A 92 -14.26 15.22 -10.35
C ILE A 92 -15.61 15.90 -10.07
N SER A 93 -15.64 16.93 -9.22
CA SER A 93 -16.85 17.69 -8.94
C SER A 93 -17.43 18.34 -10.20
N ARG A 94 -16.58 18.85 -11.10
CA ARG A 94 -17.05 19.39 -12.39
C ARG A 94 -17.61 18.33 -13.31
N GLN A 95 -17.06 17.11 -13.33
CA GLN A 95 -17.59 16.01 -14.16
C GLN A 95 -19.03 15.63 -13.81
N GLN A 96 -19.47 15.87 -12.57
CA GLN A 96 -20.87 15.67 -12.17
C GLN A 96 -21.84 16.55 -12.97
N TYR A 97 -21.40 17.73 -13.40
CA TYR A 97 -22.19 18.69 -14.18
C TYR A 97 -21.80 18.69 -15.67
N GLU A 98 -20.55 18.35 -15.98
CA GLU A 98 -19.97 18.33 -17.32
C GLU A 98 -19.27 16.98 -17.58
N PRO A 99 -19.98 15.93 -18.03
CA PRO A 99 -19.42 14.57 -18.16
C PRO A 99 -18.22 14.44 -19.09
N HIS A 100 -18.02 15.39 -20.01
CA HIS A 100 -16.90 15.43 -20.94
C HIS A 100 -15.71 16.25 -20.43
N TYR A 101 -15.81 16.87 -19.25
CA TYR A 101 -14.72 17.62 -18.66
C TYR A 101 -13.53 16.68 -18.37
N PRO A 102 -12.29 17.04 -18.76
CA PRO A 102 -11.15 16.16 -18.57
C PRO A 102 -10.78 16.06 -17.08
N LEU A 103 -10.44 14.84 -16.64
CA LEU A 103 -9.88 14.61 -15.30
C LEU A 103 -8.50 15.27 -15.22
N LYS A 104 -8.33 16.22 -14.30
CA LYS A 104 -7.07 16.96 -14.09
C LYS A 104 -6.45 16.52 -12.77
N GLY A 105 -5.18 16.85 -12.54
CA GLY A 105 -4.50 16.57 -11.27
C GLY A 105 -4.07 15.10 -11.05
N TYR A 106 -4.76 14.11 -11.64
CA TYR A 106 -4.46 12.67 -11.46
C TYR A 106 -2.98 12.32 -11.69
N GLY A 107 -2.42 12.69 -12.84
CA GLY A 107 -1.04 12.38 -13.18
C GLY A 107 -0.03 13.10 -12.26
N ALA A 108 -0.32 14.34 -11.88
CA ALA A 108 0.51 15.11 -10.97
C ALA A 108 0.49 14.52 -9.55
N LEU A 109 -0.68 14.08 -9.08
CA LEU A 109 -0.82 13.45 -7.77
C LEU A 109 -0.13 12.08 -7.73
N SER A 110 -0.28 11.27 -8.78
CA SER A 110 0.43 9.98 -8.92
C SER A 110 1.95 10.17 -8.93
N ALA A 111 2.44 11.19 -9.64
CA ALA A 111 3.86 11.54 -9.64
C ALA A 111 4.35 11.98 -8.26
N ALA A 112 3.60 12.84 -7.56
CA ALA A 112 3.96 13.29 -6.21
C ALA A 112 3.99 12.14 -5.20
N ILE A 113 3.02 11.21 -5.24
CA ILE A 113 3.01 10.00 -4.39
C ILE A 113 4.24 9.13 -4.69
N SER A 114 4.62 8.98 -5.96
CA SER A 114 5.80 8.22 -6.35
C SER A 114 7.09 8.88 -5.87
N GLU A 115 7.18 10.20 -5.97
CA GLU A 115 8.32 10.98 -5.50
C GLU A 115 8.49 10.89 -3.97
N LEU A 116 7.39 10.94 -3.20
CA LEU A 116 7.42 10.72 -1.75
C LEU A 116 7.97 9.34 -1.38
N LYS A 117 7.67 8.31 -2.18
CA LYS A 117 8.25 6.96 -2.01
C LYS A 117 9.73 6.96 -2.34
N ASP A 118 10.13 7.57 -3.45
CA ASP A 118 11.55 7.64 -3.87
C ASP A 118 12.41 8.46 -2.88
N GLN A 119 11.82 9.43 -2.19
CA GLN A 119 12.43 10.18 -1.08
C GLN A 119 12.45 9.40 0.26
N GLY A 120 11.87 8.20 0.31
CA GLY A 120 11.77 7.38 1.54
C GLY A 120 10.79 7.92 2.59
N ARG A 121 9.91 8.86 2.20
CA ARG A 121 8.88 9.44 3.08
C ARG A 121 7.59 8.61 3.11
N LEU A 122 7.41 7.75 2.11
CA LEU A 122 6.41 6.70 2.07
C LEU A 122 7.09 5.35 1.86
N SER A 123 6.59 4.31 2.52
CA SER A 123 6.99 2.93 2.22
C SER A 123 6.41 2.48 0.88
N ALA A 124 6.95 1.41 0.30
CA ALA A 124 6.45 0.83 -0.95
C ALA A 124 4.99 0.36 -0.81
N ALA A 125 4.63 -0.19 0.36
CA ALA A 125 3.27 -0.59 0.70
C ALA A 125 2.31 0.60 0.76
N GLN A 126 2.69 1.69 1.45
CA GLN A 126 1.90 2.90 1.55
C GLN A 126 1.67 3.55 0.18
N CYS A 127 2.73 3.65 -0.63
CA CYS A 127 2.65 4.16 -1.99
C CYS A 127 1.67 3.34 -2.84
N THR A 128 1.73 2.01 -2.76
CA THR A 128 0.84 1.11 -3.49
C THR A 128 -0.62 1.30 -3.09
N LEU A 129 -0.91 1.41 -1.79
CA LEU A 129 -2.27 1.68 -1.32
C LEU A 129 -2.80 3.02 -1.80
N LEU A 130 -2.00 4.08 -1.72
CA LEU A 130 -2.39 5.41 -2.17
C LEU A 130 -2.66 5.45 -3.68
N LEU A 131 -1.84 4.76 -4.49
CA LEU A 131 -2.07 4.63 -5.93
C LEU A 131 -3.31 3.81 -6.26
N ALA A 132 -3.61 2.76 -5.47
CA ALA A 132 -4.83 1.98 -5.62
C ALA A 132 -6.07 2.81 -5.25
N GLU A 133 -6.02 3.58 -4.17
CA GLU A 133 -7.08 4.53 -3.77
C GLU A 133 -7.30 5.58 -4.89
N LEU A 134 -6.22 6.12 -5.44
CA LEU A 134 -6.26 7.10 -6.53
C LEU A 134 -6.89 6.50 -7.79
N ALA A 135 -6.55 5.26 -8.15
CA ALA A 135 -7.18 4.56 -9.26
C ALA A 135 -8.69 4.31 -9.04
N GLY A 136 -9.11 4.12 -7.79
CA GLY A 136 -10.51 4.04 -7.40
C GLY A 136 -11.31 5.30 -7.75
N LEU A 137 -10.71 6.48 -7.57
CA LEU A 137 -11.34 7.77 -7.88
C LEU A 137 -11.63 7.98 -9.38
N LYS A 138 -10.94 7.27 -10.27
CA LYS A 138 -11.19 7.33 -11.73
C LYS A 138 -12.41 6.53 -12.17
N LYS A 139 -12.86 5.56 -11.35
CA LYS A 139 -13.95 4.63 -11.68
C LYS A 139 -15.31 5.06 -11.15
N GLY A 140 -15.36 6.02 -10.23
CA GLY A 140 -16.58 6.62 -9.69
C GLY A 140 -16.99 7.85 -10.48
#